data_AF-A0A9W7A9D6-F1
#
_entry.id   AF-A0A9W7A9D6-F1
#
_cell.length_a   1.000
_cell.length_b   1.000
_cell.length_c   1.000
_cell.angle_alpha   90.00
_cell.angle_beta   90.00
_cell.angle_gamma   90.00
#
_symmetry.space_group_name_H-M   'P 1'
#
loop_
_entity.id
_entity.type
_entity.pdbx_description
1 polymer ?
#
loop_
_entity_poly.entity_id
_entity_poly.type
_entity_poly.pdbx_seq_one_letter_code
_entity_poly.pdbx_strand_id
1 'polypeptide(L)'
;MQFTLSPSYGYVLLTSLSFYLMQNFIIVFPVLTSRRKFNIKAPIQYPNDSLIKKNKLSEEDVNHYLCVQRAHENNVEFFSFFLPLYLITGLFPDCTDHTIYAGLVILGFRLLGALGYPYGLRKWSGFFHLGEWYVLYMFGGEAWKLTQA
;
A
#
# COMPACT_ATOMS: atom_id res chain seq x y z
N MET A 1 27.99 -14.41 -23.20
CA MET A 1 26.52 -14.41 -23.11
C MET A 1 26.10 -12.97 -22.84
N GLN A 2 25.48 -12.29 -23.80
CA GLN A 2 24.95 -10.94 -23.61
C GLN A 2 23.50 -11.05 -23.14
N PHE A 3 23.19 -10.53 -21.96
CA PHE A 3 21.83 -10.43 -21.45
C PHE A 3 21.22 -9.13 -21.98
N THR A 4 20.29 -9.22 -22.92
CA THR A 4 19.47 -8.07 -23.35
C THR A 4 18.25 -7.97 -22.46
N LEU A 5 18.27 -7.01 -21.52
CA LEU A 5 17.14 -6.73 -20.64
C LEU A 5 16.05 -5.98 -21.41
N SER A 6 14.82 -6.49 -21.33
CA SER A 6 13.65 -5.76 -21.83
C SER A 6 13.41 -4.50 -20.98
N PRO A 7 13.00 -3.37 -21.58
CA PRO A 7 12.53 -2.19 -20.84
C PRO A 7 11.43 -2.49 -19.82
N SER A 8 10.63 -3.55 -20.03
CA SER A 8 9.53 -3.96 -19.12
C SER A 8 9.98 -4.15 -17.67
N TYR A 9 11.17 -4.69 -17.44
CA TYR A 9 11.70 -4.84 -16.08
C TYR A 9 11.90 -3.49 -15.37
N GLY A 10 12.26 -2.45 -16.12
CA GLY A 10 12.36 -1.09 -15.60
C GLY A 10 11.01 -0.53 -15.13
N TYR A 11 9.91 -0.86 -15.83
CA TYR A 11 8.58 -0.42 -15.44
C TYR A 11 8.05 -1.10 -14.17
N VAL A 12 8.45 -2.35 -13.89
CA VAL A 12 8.19 -3.01 -12.60
C VAL A 12 8.87 -2.24 -11.46
N LEU A 13 10.12 -1.81 -11.67
CA LEU A 13 10.86 -1.01 -10.68
C LEU A 13 10.25 0.38 -10.50
N LEU A 14 9.82 1.05 -11.58
CA LEU A 14 9.14 2.34 -11.51
C LEU A 14 7.80 2.24 -10.77
N THR A 15 7.06 1.15 -10.96
CA THR A 15 5.82 0.89 -10.22
C THR A 15 6.11 0.68 -8.73
N SER A 16 7.17 -0.07 -8.41
CA SER A 16 7.64 -0.27 -7.03
C SER A 16 8.08 1.03 -6.35
N LEU A 17 8.81 1.88 -7.08
CA LEU A 17 9.17 3.22 -6.63
C LEU A 17 7.91 4.06 -6.38
N SER A 18 6.90 3.95 -7.25
CA SER A 18 5.63 4.66 -7.08
C SER A 18 4.89 4.22 -5.81
N PHE A 19 4.91 2.93 -5.46
CA PHE A 19 4.40 2.44 -4.17
C PHE A 19 5.13 3.07 -2.99
N TYR A 20 6.46 3.15 -3.04
CA TYR A 20 7.27 3.79 -1.99
C TYR A 20 6.93 5.28 -1.84
N LEU A 21 6.82 6.01 -2.97
CA LEU A 21 6.47 7.42 -2.97
C LEU A 21 5.05 7.65 -2.42
N MET A 22 4.08 6.81 -2.82
CA MET A 22 2.74 6.84 -2.26
C MET A 22 2.78 6.66 -0.74
N GLN A 23 3.46 5.61 -0.24
CA GLN A 23 3.52 5.34 1.20
C GLN A 23 4.06 6.55 1.99
N ASN A 24 5.17 7.14 1.54
CA ASN A 24 5.83 8.20 2.29
C ASN A 24 5.13 9.57 2.14
N PHE A 25 4.77 9.96 0.93
CA PHE A 25 4.27 11.31 0.69
C PHE A 25 2.77 11.45 0.81
N ILE A 26 2.02 10.39 0.47
CA ILE A 26 0.55 10.45 0.45
C ILE A 26 -0.05 9.93 1.76
N ILE A 27 0.66 9.04 2.46
CA ILE A 27 0.07 8.29 3.57
C ILE A 27 0.73 8.61 4.91
N VAL A 28 2.06 8.62 4.97
CA VAL A 28 2.78 9.02 6.19
C VAL A 28 2.58 10.52 6.46
N PHE A 29 2.57 11.37 5.44
CA PHE A 29 2.45 12.82 5.64
C PHE A 29 1.16 13.23 6.38
N PRO A 30 -0.05 12.76 6.00
CA PRO A 30 -1.27 12.99 6.79
C PRO A 30 -1.20 12.49 8.25
N VAL A 31 -0.51 11.38 8.51
CA VAL A 31 -0.30 10.89 9.89
C VAL A 31 0.52 11.91 10.68
N LEU A 32 1.61 12.43 10.10
CA LEU A 32 2.48 13.41 10.75
C LEU A 32 1.73 14.72 11.03
N THR A 33 0.95 15.21 10.06
CA THR A 33 0.15 16.43 10.24
C THR A 33 -0.93 16.23 11.30
N SER A 34 -1.63 15.10 11.31
CA SER A 34 -2.67 14.79 12.30
C SER A 34 -2.09 14.62 13.70
N ARG A 35 -0.92 13.97 13.84
CA ARG A 35 -0.20 13.87 15.12
C ARG A 35 0.17 15.23 15.69
N ARG A 36 0.65 16.13 14.84
CA ARG A 36 0.97 17.52 15.22
C ARG A 36 -0.29 18.30 15.60
N LYS A 37 -1.33 18.23 14.76
CA LYS A 37 -2.61 18.94 14.95
C LYS A 37 -3.26 18.56 16.28
N PHE A 38 -3.31 17.27 16.61
CA PHE A 38 -3.99 16.77 17.81
C PHE A 38 -3.06 16.56 19.01
N ASN A 39 -1.80 16.97 18.91
CA ASN A 39 -0.78 16.81 19.95
C ASN A 39 -0.66 15.36 20.47
N ILE A 40 -0.70 14.38 19.55
CA ILE A 40 -0.56 12.95 19.85
C ILE A 40 0.86 12.52 19.51
N LYS A 41 1.68 12.34 20.54
CA LYS A 41 3.09 11.93 20.42
C LYS A 41 3.22 10.42 20.25
N ALA A 42 4.21 9.99 19.46
CA ALA A 42 4.64 8.60 19.45
C ALA A 42 5.11 8.18 20.87
N PRO A 43 4.93 6.91 21.28
CA PRO A 43 4.48 5.77 20.49
C PRO A 43 2.95 5.58 20.43
N ILE A 44 2.14 6.53 20.89
CA ILE A 44 0.68 6.38 20.94
C ILE A 44 0.11 6.33 19.51
N GLN A 45 -0.55 5.21 19.18
CA GLN A 45 -1.27 5.02 17.91
C GLN A 45 -2.76 5.31 18.04
N TYR A 46 -3.36 4.90 19.16
CA TYR A 46 -4.78 5.09 19.45
C TYR A 46 -4.89 5.92 20.75
N PRO A 47 -5.45 7.13 20.73
CA PRO A 47 -5.56 7.96 21.93
C PRO A 47 -6.57 7.37 22.90
N ASN A 48 -6.24 7.31 24.20
CA ASN A 48 -7.15 6.88 25.24
C ASN A 48 -8.05 8.05 25.73
N ASP A 49 -9.09 7.73 26.50
CA ASP A 49 -10.05 8.74 27.00
C ASP A 49 -9.41 9.89 27.78
N SER A 50 -8.35 9.58 28.54
CA SER A 50 -7.59 10.59 29.29
C SER A 50 -6.91 11.59 28.36
N LEU A 51 -6.28 11.10 27.27
CA LEU A 51 -5.64 11.94 26.26
C LEU A 51 -6.66 12.73 25.44
N ILE A 52 -7.79 12.10 25.07
CA ILE A 52 -8.90 12.76 24.36
C ILE A 52 -9.43 13.93 25.17
N LYS A 53 -9.70 13.73 26.47
CA LYS A 53 -10.14 14.78 27.40
C LYS A 53 -9.07 15.86 27.58
N LYS A 54 -7.81 15.47 27.79
CA LYS A 54 -6.68 16.39 27.98
C LYS A 54 -6.48 17.31 26.77
N ASN A 55 -6.58 16.76 25.57
CA ASN A 55 -6.38 17.50 24.32
C ASN A 55 -7.68 18.12 23.79
N LYS A 56 -8.80 17.95 24.51
CA LYS A 56 -10.14 18.46 24.14
C LYS A 56 -10.55 18.09 22.71
N LEU A 57 -10.26 16.85 22.30
CA LEU A 57 -10.58 16.37 20.97
C LEU A 57 -12.08 16.09 20.85
N SER A 58 -12.69 16.55 19.75
CA SER A 58 -14.05 16.13 19.40
C SER A 58 -14.07 14.68 18.93
N GLU A 59 -15.26 14.08 18.88
CA GLU A 59 -15.44 12.75 18.29
C GLU A 59 -14.99 12.71 16.82
N GLU A 60 -15.23 13.80 16.08
CA GLU A 60 -14.80 13.94 14.69
C GLU A 60 -13.27 13.99 14.57
N ASP A 61 -12.57 14.71 15.46
CA ASP A 61 -11.10 14.76 15.48
C ASP A 61 -10.50 13.38 15.75
N VAL A 62 -11.07 12.65 16.73
CA VAL A 62 -10.66 11.29 17.05
C VAL A 62 -10.90 10.38 15.85
N ASN A 63 -12.08 10.40 15.26
CA ASN A 63 -12.40 9.58 14.10
C ASN A 63 -11.48 9.89 12.89
N HIS A 64 -11.22 11.17 12.61
CA HIS A 64 -10.30 11.58 11.55
C HIS A 64 -8.88 11.06 11.80
N TYR A 65 -8.37 11.23 13.02
CA TYR A 65 -7.05 10.74 13.41
C TYR A 65 -6.93 9.22 13.23
N LEU A 66 -7.93 8.47 13.72
CA LEU A 66 -7.99 7.02 13.61
C LEU A 66 -8.07 6.55 12.16
N CYS A 67 -8.86 7.24 11.33
CA CYS A 67 -8.96 6.96 9.89
C CYS A 67 -7.62 7.10 9.19
N VAL A 68 -6.92 8.22 9.41
CA VAL A 68 -5.60 8.47 8.83
C VAL A 68 -4.58 7.44 9.32
N GLN A 69 -4.61 7.09 10.61
CA GLN A 69 -3.68 6.10 11.16
C GLN A 69 -3.93 4.69 10.58
N ARG A 70 -5.21 4.30 10.44
CA ARG A 70 -5.57 3.00 9.90
C ARG A 70 -5.27 2.89 8.41
N ALA A 71 -5.42 3.97 7.65
CA ALA A 71 -5.00 4.01 6.25
C ALA A 71 -3.49 3.73 6.10
N HIS A 72 -2.68 4.30 6.99
CA HIS A 72 -1.24 4.02 7.05
C HIS A 72 -0.92 2.58 7.43
N GLU A 73 -1.46 2.10 8.54
CA GLU A 73 -1.22 0.73 9.02
C GLU A 73 -1.66 -0.33 8.00
N ASN A 74 -2.83 -0.16 7.40
CA ASN A 74 -3.33 -1.11 6.41
C ASN A 74 -2.42 -1.21 5.17
N ASN A 75 -1.75 -0.12 4.78
CA ASN A 75 -0.80 -0.17 3.68
C ASN A 75 0.54 -0.80 4.10
N VAL A 76 1.04 -0.52 5.31
CA VAL A 76 2.24 -1.18 5.82
C VAL A 76 2.02 -2.70 5.93
N GLU A 77 0.89 -3.11 6.51
CA GLU A 77 0.49 -4.53 6.61
C GLU A 77 0.53 -5.20 5.24
N PHE A 78 -0.05 -4.57 4.22
CA PHE A 78 -0.08 -5.10 2.86
C PHE A 78 1.30 -5.17 2.18
N PHE A 79 2.02 -4.05 2.15
CA PHE A 79 3.30 -3.99 1.43
C PHE A 79 4.36 -4.91 2.03
N SER A 80 4.24 -5.26 3.32
CA SER A 80 5.17 -6.18 4.00
C SER A 80 5.27 -7.55 3.32
N PHE A 81 4.17 -8.06 2.77
CA PHE A 81 4.14 -9.34 2.05
C PHE A 81 3.98 -9.16 0.54
N PHE A 82 3.24 -8.14 0.11
CA PHE A 82 2.92 -7.96 -1.31
C PHE A 82 4.15 -7.52 -2.13
N LEU A 83 4.96 -6.59 -1.63
CA LEU A 83 6.06 -6.02 -2.42
C LEU A 83 7.11 -7.07 -2.82
N PRO A 84 7.54 -7.99 -1.93
CA PRO A 84 8.41 -9.11 -2.33
C PRO A 84 7.78 -9.98 -3.42
N LEU A 85 6.50 -10.36 -3.28
CA LEU A 85 5.80 -11.17 -4.28
C LEU A 85 5.71 -10.46 -5.63
N TYR A 86 5.37 -9.18 -5.62
CA TYR A 86 5.31 -8.34 -6.81
C TYR A 86 6.65 -8.28 -7.55
N LEU A 87 7.73 -7.99 -6.83
CA LEU A 87 9.07 -7.90 -7.41
C LEU A 87 9.53 -9.23 -7.99
N ILE A 88 9.35 -10.33 -7.25
CA ILE A 88 9.75 -11.67 -7.72
C ILE A 88 8.93 -12.08 -8.95
N THR A 89 7.61 -11.84 -8.94
CA THR A 89 6.74 -12.16 -10.09
C THR A 89 7.19 -11.40 -11.34
N GLY A 90 7.58 -10.13 -11.18
CA GLY A 90 8.08 -9.29 -12.27
C GLY A 90 9.45 -9.68 -12.82
N LEU A 91 10.16 -10.65 -12.22
CA LEU A 91 11.40 -11.21 -12.76
C LEU A 91 11.16 -12.32 -13.77
N PHE A 92 9.99 -12.95 -13.77
CA PHE A 92 9.66 -13.99 -14.74
C PHE A 92 9.26 -13.35 -16.08
N PRO A 93 9.98 -13.64 -17.19
CA PRO A 93 9.74 -12.99 -18.48
C PRO A 93 8.28 -13.06 -18.95
N ASP A 94 7.62 -14.20 -18.73
CA ASP A 94 6.23 -14.42 -19.13
C ASP A 94 5.22 -13.63 -18.28
N CYS A 95 5.62 -13.17 -17.09
CA CYS A 95 4.75 -12.47 -16.14
C CYS A 95 5.03 -10.97 -16.05
N THR A 96 6.14 -10.48 -16.59
CA THR A 96 6.60 -9.09 -16.38
C THR A 96 5.54 -8.05 -16.75
N ASP A 97 4.98 -8.12 -17.97
CA ASP A 97 4.02 -7.13 -18.43
C ASP A 97 2.69 -7.18 -17.63
N HIS A 98 2.22 -8.38 -17.34
CA HIS A 98 1.04 -8.60 -16.51
C HIS A 98 1.22 -8.08 -15.08
N THR A 99 2.43 -8.24 -14.52
CA THR A 99 2.81 -7.71 -13.21
C THR A 99 2.76 -6.18 -13.20
N ILE A 100 3.20 -5.51 -14.27
CA ILE A 100 3.09 -4.04 -14.38
C ILE A 100 1.62 -3.62 -14.29
N TYR A 101 0.73 -4.21 -15.11
CA TYR A 101 -0.69 -3.85 -15.12
C TYR A 101 -1.37 -4.10 -13.78
N ALA A 102 -1.09 -5.24 -13.15
CA ALA A 102 -1.59 -5.55 -11.81
C ALA A 102 -1.12 -4.52 -10.78
N GLY A 103 0.15 -4.12 -10.85
CA GLY A 103 0.73 -3.09 -9.99
C GLY A 103 0.05 -1.73 -10.16
N LEU A 104 -0.28 -1.34 -11.38
CA LEU A 104 -1.01 -0.09 -11.66
C LEU A 104 -2.44 -0.11 -11.10
N VAL A 105 -3.15 -1.24 -11.21
CA VAL A 105 -4.48 -1.43 -10.60
C VAL A 105 -4.39 -1.27 -9.08
N ILE A 106 -3.41 -1.93 -8.45
CA ILE A 106 -3.19 -1.85 -7.01
C ILE A 106 -2.88 -0.41 -6.61
N LEU A 107 -1.96 0.25 -7.32
CA LEU A 107 -1.57 1.64 -7.05
C LEU A 107 -2.78 2.57 -7.09
N GLY A 108 -3.61 2.47 -8.13
CA GLY A 108 -4.81 3.29 -8.29
C GLY A 108 -5.81 3.12 -7.14
N PHE A 109 -6.17 1.89 -6.80
CA PHE A 109 -7.15 1.64 -5.73
C PHE A 109 -6.58 1.90 -4.32
N ARG A 110 -5.27 1.72 -4.12
CA ARG A 110 -4.60 2.10 -2.86
C ARG A 110 -4.53 3.61 -2.69
N LEU A 111 -4.29 4.38 -3.75
CA LEU A 111 -4.36 5.85 -3.74
C LEU A 111 -5.78 6.33 -3.40
N LEU A 112 -6.79 5.74 -4.05
CA LEU A 112 -8.20 6.00 -3.75
C LEU A 112 -8.52 5.72 -2.27
N GLY A 113 -8.05 4.59 -1.76
CA GLY A 113 -8.24 4.20 -0.36
C GLY A 113 -7.54 5.13 0.62
N ALA A 114 -6.30 5.51 0.34
CA ALA A 114 -5.49 6.37 1.21
C ALA A 114 -6.08 7.78 1.32
N LEU A 115 -6.37 8.41 0.19
CA LEU A 115 -6.92 9.78 0.14
C LEU A 115 -8.39 9.81 0.54
N GLY A 116 -9.12 8.76 0.18
CA GLY A 116 -10.55 8.65 0.37
C GLY A 116 -10.99 8.07 1.73
N TYR A 117 -10.05 7.56 2.54
CA TYR A 117 -10.34 6.92 3.83
C TYR A 117 -11.17 7.82 4.76
N PRO A 118 -10.79 9.10 4.99
CA PRO A 118 -11.54 10.00 5.87
C PRO A 118 -12.91 10.38 5.30
N TYR A 119 -13.15 10.17 4.01
CA TYR A 119 -14.36 10.55 3.28
C TYR A 119 -15.28 9.35 2.99
N GLY A 120 -15.03 8.19 3.60
CA GLY A 120 -15.86 7.00 3.45
C GLY A 120 -15.68 6.25 2.12
N LEU A 121 -14.64 6.57 1.34
CA LEU A 121 -14.33 5.87 0.08
C LEU A 121 -13.56 4.56 0.29
N ARG A 122 -13.26 4.19 1.55
CA ARG A 122 -12.62 2.92 1.93
C ARG A 122 -13.27 1.71 1.26
N LYS A 123 -14.59 1.69 1.09
CA LYS A 123 -15.30 0.57 0.44
C LYS A 123 -14.82 0.29 -0.98
N TRP A 124 -14.39 1.33 -1.70
CA TRP A 124 -13.89 1.23 -3.07
C TRP A 124 -12.42 0.87 -3.11
N SER A 125 -11.66 1.02 -2.02
CA SER A 125 -10.25 0.64 -2.01
C SER A 125 -10.08 -0.87 -2.14
N GLY A 126 -11.06 -1.68 -1.70
CA GLY A 126 -10.99 -3.14 -1.77
C GLY A 126 -10.76 -3.70 -3.18
N PHE A 127 -11.04 -2.94 -4.24
CA PHE A 127 -10.73 -3.36 -5.61
C PHE A 127 -9.22 -3.48 -5.91
N PHE A 128 -8.33 -3.02 -5.03
CA PHE A 128 -6.89 -3.34 -5.14
C PHE A 128 -6.65 -4.87 -5.12
N HIS A 129 -7.52 -5.63 -4.44
CA HIS A 129 -7.41 -7.10 -4.34
C HIS A 129 -7.47 -7.78 -5.72
N LEU A 130 -8.10 -7.16 -6.73
CA LEU A 130 -8.13 -7.72 -8.09
C LEU A 130 -6.72 -7.84 -8.68
N GLY A 131 -5.89 -6.80 -8.52
CA GLY A 131 -4.49 -6.85 -8.94
C GLY A 131 -3.66 -7.78 -8.06
N GLU A 132 -3.91 -7.78 -6.75
CA GLU A 132 -3.19 -8.64 -5.81
C GLU A 132 -3.39 -10.12 -6.13
N TRP A 133 -4.64 -10.57 -6.29
CA TRP A 133 -4.94 -11.96 -6.61
C TRP A 133 -4.37 -12.37 -7.96
N TYR A 134 -4.29 -11.44 -8.92
CA TYR A 134 -3.67 -11.73 -10.20
C TYR A 134 -2.15 -11.93 -10.07
N VAL A 135 -1.46 -11.12 -9.25
CA VAL A 135 -0.05 -11.34 -8.91
C VAL A 135 0.14 -12.67 -8.20
N LEU A 136 -0.72 -13.01 -7.25
CA LEU A 136 -0.65 -14.30 -6.53
C LEU A 136 -0.86 -15.50 -7.46
N TYR A 137 -1.79 -15.40 -8.41
CA TYR A 137 -2.01 -16.43 -9.42
C TYR A 137 -0.74 -16.66 -10.27
N MET A 138 -0.14 -15.58 -10.77
CA MET A 138 1.09 -15.66 -11.56
C MET A 138 2.26 -16.22 -10.74
N PHE A 139 2.46 -15.70 -9.53
CA PHE A 139 3.50 -16.16 -8.61
C PHE A 139 3.36 -17.65 -8.31
N GLY A 140 2.14 -18.11 -7.98
CA GLY A 140 1.87 -19.53 -7.71
C GLY A 140 2.11 -20.42 -8.94
N GLY A 141 1.73 -19.94 -10.12
CA GLY A 141 1.98 -20.65 -11.39
C GLY A 141 3.47 -20.82 -11.67
N GLU A 142 4.26 -19.75 -11.55
CA GLU A 142 5.71 -19.81 -11.76
C GLU A 142 6.41 -20.64 -10.67
N ALA A 143 6.00 -20.49 -9.40
CA ALA A 143 6.52 -21.31 -8.30
C ALA A 143 6.27 -22.81 -8.54
N TRP A 144 5.07 -23.18 -9.04
CA TRP A 144 4.75 -24.57 -9.37
C TRP A 144 5.56 -25.10 -10.55
N LYS A 145 5.78 -24.30 -11.60
CA LYS A 145 6.65 -24.68 -12.73
C LYS A 145 8.08 -24.98 -12.24
N LEU A 146 8.62 -24.16 -11.33
CA LEU A 146 9.95 -24.38 -10.76
C LEU A 146 10.09 -25.68 -9.97
N THR A 147 9.01 -26.18 -9.35
CA THR A 147 9.05 -27.49 -8.67
C THR A 147 9.05 -28.70 -9.61
N GLN A 148 8.76 -28.49 -10.89
CA GLN A 148 8.75 -29.53 -11.92
C GLN A 148 9.99 -29.50 -12.82
N ALA A 149 10.89 -28.53 -12.60
CA ALA A 149 12.09 -28.31 -13.40
C ALA A 149 13.29 -29.16 -12.95
#